data_AF-A0A952BRX9-F1
#
_entry.id   AF-A0A952BRX9-F1
#
_cell.length_a   1.000
_cell.length_b   1.000
_cell.length_c   1.000
_cell.angle_alpha   90.00
_cell.angle_beta   90.00
_cell.angle_gamma   90.00
#
_symmetry.space_group_name_H-M   'P 1'
#
loop_
_entity.id
_entity.type
_entity.pdbx_description
1 polymer ?
#
loop_
_entity_poly.entity_id
_entity_poly.type
_entity_poly.pdbx_seq_one_letter_code
_entity_poly.pdbx_strand_id
1 'polypeptide(L)'
;MSHHPDINNVKPLLQSYRLEGDLILCIFRCSVTTQKFASMAYLPVTISEPVYRGSEESAFSNVRYALSRIFQKIVNGRFGSRLYDDEKFYDRKAILNGNLPEPSEDAINAGIVTAFNSLLSHFHWDESIPGWVALPNNAVKEYGFEKILKEGKPVTDSEREFLSKVLLLVAGADGTLKEIEKLFLFDFVFPVPKDINDIMILGEIPEKDYTNLERFEFKKAVILCSWAIALTDRELDRREADLIVGIGSKLKMDELLVMDLCETAGKFVLVKYLEHLSASISDETRITTKARDIAKILLLKDKTAEEVIQKFFAE
;
A
#
# COMPACT_ATOMS: atom_id res chain seq x y z
N MET A 1 -15.29 -17.45 18.72
CA MET A 1 -14.50 -18.45 17.96
C MET A 1 -14.01 -17.74 16.72
N SER A 2 -12.70 -17.67 16.47
CA SER A 2 -12.21 -17.06 15.23
C SER A 2 -12.48 -18.01 14.08
N HIS A 3 -13.38 -17.66 13.18
CA HIS A 3 -13.57 -18.42 11.94
C HIS A 3 -12.39 -18.13 11.03
N HIS A 4 -11.70 -19.18 10.57
CA HIS A 4 -10.60 -19.03 9.63
C HIS A 4 -11.15 -18.93 8.21
N PRO A 5 -10.65 -17.99 7.38
CA PRO A 5 -11.04 -17.95 5.97
C PRO A 5 -10.67 -19.24 5.25
N ASP A 6 -11.63 -19.79 4.52
CA ASP A 6 -11.45 -20.92 3.63
C ASP A 6 -12.19 -20.65 2.32
N ILE A 7 -11.97 -21.49 1.31
CA ILE A 7 -12.59 -21.23 0.00
C ILE A 7 -14.11 -21.27 0.06
N ASN A 8 -14.71 -22.08 0.93
CA ASN A 8 -16.16 -22.22 1.02
C ASN A 8 -16.81 -20.96 1.57
N ASN A 9 -16.16 -20.30 2.53
CA ASN A 9 -16.66 -19.09 3.16
C ASN A 9 -16.21 -17.78 2.49
N VAL A 10 -15.11 -17.81 1.72
CA VAL A 10 -14.61 -16.67 0.95
C VAL A 10 -15.22 -16.58 -0.46
N LYS A 11 -15.43 -17.71 -1.15
CA LYS A 11 -15.93 -17.73 -2.54
C LYS A 11 -17.26 -17.00 -2.74
N PRO A 12 -18.24 -17.02 -1.81
CA PRO A 12 -19.46 -16.23 -1.93
C PRO A 12 -19.22 -14.71 -1.99
N LEU A 13 -18.10 -14.24 -1.44
CA LEU A 13 -17.70 -12.83 -1.53
C LEU A 13 -16.95 -12.52 -2.82
N LEU A 14 -16.38 -13.51 -3.52
CA LEU A 14 -15.58 -13.26 -4.70
C LEU A 14 -16.49 -12.84 -5.87
N GLN A 15 -16.37 -11.57 -6.28
CA GLN A 15 -17.09 -11.04 -7.43
C GLN A 15 -16.38 -11.42 -8.74
N SER A 16 -15.06 -11.26 -8.80
CA SER A 16 -14.24 -11.62 -9.95
C SER A 16 -12.78 -11.83 -9.56
N TYR A 17 -12.02 -12.52 -10.40
CA TYR A 17 -10.57 -12.56 -10.29
C TYR A 17 -9.90 -12.55 -11.67
N ARG A 18 -8.63 -12.15 -11.73
CA ARG A 18 -7.77 -12.19 -12.92
C ARG A 18 -6.42 -12.80 -12.55
N LEU A 19 -5.85 -13.59 -13.46
CA LEU A 19 -4.50 -14.15 -13.35
C LEU A 19 -3.53 -13.34 -14.21
N GLU A 20 -2.38 -13.01 -13.64
CA GLU A 20 -1.27 -12.34 -14.32
C GLU A 20 0.04 -13.04 -13.94
N GLY A 21 0.46 -14.02 -14.76
CA GLY A 21 1.60 -14.87 -14.43
C GLY A 21 1.32 -15.73 -13.20
N ASP A 22 2.14 -15.56 -12.16
CA ASP A 22 1.99 -16.21 -10.85
C ASP A 22 1.16 -15.36 -9.86
N LEU A 23 0.58 -14.25 -10.29
CA LEU A 23 -0.21 -13.36 -9.45
C LEU A 23 -1.72 -13.54 -9.73
N ILE A 24 -2.52 -13.59 -8.66
CA ILE A 24 -3.98 -13.54 -8.73
C ILE A 24 -4.47 -12.21 -8.13
N LEU A 25 -5.28 -11.49 -8.90
CA LEU A 25 -6.00 -10.30 -8.48
C LEU A 25 -7.47 -10.67 -8.23
N CYS A 26 -7.96 -10.47 -7.02
CA CYS A 26 -9.33 -10.77 -6.61
C CYS A 26 -10.10 -9.49 -6.30
N ILE A 27 -11.36 -9.42 -6.73
CA ILE A 27 -12.34 -8.42 -6.31
C ILE A 27 -13.39 -9.14 -5.47
N PHE A 28 -13.47 -8.78 -4.20
CA PHE A 28 -14.48 -9.24 -3.26
C PHE A 28 -15.59 -8.21 -3.13
N ARG A 29 -16.83 -8.65 -2.96
CA ARG A 29 -18.01 -7.84 -2.69
C ARG A 29 -18.77 -8.43 -1.50
N CYS A 30 -18.87 -7.68 -0.41
CA CYS A 30 -19.74 -8.05 0.69
C CYS A 30 -21.20 -7.97 0.24
N SER A 31 -21.95 -9.08 0.39
CA SER A 31 -23.36 -9.16 -0.01
C SER A 31 -24.26 -8.24 0.81
N VAL A 32 -23.97 -8.12 2.12
CA VAL A 32 -24.77 -7.33 3.07
C VAL A 32 -24.55 -5.83 2.86
N THR A 33 -23.28 -5.38 2.89
CA THR A 33 -22.95 -3.95 2.83
C THR A 33 -22.75 -3.43 1.41
N THR A 34 -22.75 -4.33 0.41
CA THR A 34 -22.42 -4.08 -1.00
C THR A 34 -21.01 -3.57 -1.26
N GLN A 35 -20.17 -3.48 -0.22
CA GLN A 35 -18.83 -2.93 -0.30
C GLN A 35 -17.91 -3.84 -1.10
N LYS A 36 -17.08 -3.23 -1.96
CA LYS A 36 -16.09 -3.93 -2.77
C LYS A 36 -14.68 -3.72 -2.24
N PHE A 37 -13.89 -4.79 -2.26
CA PHE A 37 -12.50 -4.83 -1.83
C PHE A 37 -11.66 -5.51 -2.91
N ALA A 38 -10.52 -4.95 -3.25
CA ALA A 38 -9.60 -5.59 -4.18
C ALA A 38 -8.39 -6.08 -3.39
N SER A 39 -7.99 -7.32 -3.62
CA SER A 39 -6.75 -7.87 -3.08
C SER A 39 -6.00 -8.69 -4.11
N MET A 40 -4.72 -8.95 -3.85
CA MET A 40 -3.89 -9.78 -4.71
C MET A 40 -3.08 -10.76 -3.87
N ALA A 41 -2.69 -11.87 -4.49
CA ALA A 41 -1.83 -12.86 -3.88
C ALA A 41 -0.95 -13.49 -4.97
N TYR A 42 0.25 -13.91 -4.60
CA TYR A 42 1.01 -14.85 -5.42
C TYR A 42 0.40 -16.25 -5.26
N LEU A 43 0.23 -16.93 -6.39
CA LEU A 43 -0.20 -18.31 -6.48
C LEU A 43 0.90 -19.22 -5.93
N PRO A 44 0.56 -20.19 -5.06
CA PRO A 44 1.54 -21.15 -4.59
C PRO A 44 1.99 -22.04 -5.75
N VAL A 45 3.29 -22.07 -6.02
CA VAL A 45 3.91 -22.91 -7.08
C VAL A 45 3.83 -24.40 -6.72
N THR A 46 3.75 -24.73 -5.43
CA THR A 46 3.45 -26.08 -4.91
C THR A 46 2.53 -26.01 -3.68
N ILE A 47 1.55 -26.92 -3.60
CA ILE A 47 0.53 -27.01 -2.52
C ILE A 47 1.16 -27.40 -1.16
N SER A 48 2.37 -27.97 -1.18
CA SER A 48 3.04 -28.52 0.01
C SER A 48 4.10 -27.62 0.64
N GLU A 49 4.42 -26.47 0.05
CA GLU A 49 5.32 -25.51 0.69
C GLU A 49 4.51 -24.59 1.59
N PRO A 50 4.66 -24.64 2.93
CA PRO A 50 4.24 -23.53 3.75
C PRO A 50 5.08 -22.34 3.29
N VAL A 51 4.49 -21.45 2.49
CA VAL A 51 5.11 -20.17 2.16
C VAL A 51 5.34 -19.51 3.51
N TYR A 52 6.59 -19.50 3.95
CA TYR A 52 7.01 -18.95 5.24
C TYR A 52 6.87 -17.41 5.15
N ARG A 53 5.63 -16.91 5.19
CA ARG A 53 5.25 -15.49 5.09
C ARG A 53 5.49 -14.68 6.38
N GLY A 54 6.22 -15.27 7.32
CA GLY A 54 6.60 -14.64 8.58
C GLY A 54 7.90 -13.82 8.50
N SER A 55 8.55 -13.75 7.33
CA SER A 55 9.73 -12.89 7.15
C SER A 55 9.28 -11.43 7.06
N GLU A 56 10.03 -10.56 7.72
CA GLU A 56 9.76 -9.12 7.72
C GLU A 56 9.82 -8.50 6.32
N GLU A 57 10.62 -9.08 5.41
CA GLU A 57 10.71 -8.67 4.01
C GLU A 57 9.38 -8.85 3.26
N SER A 58 8.64 -9.93 3.54
CA SER A 58 7.29 -10.13 2.98
C SER A 58 6.29 -9.10 3.50
N ALA A 59 6.46 -8.65 4.75
CA ALA A 59 5.60 -7.63 5.35
C ALA A 59 5.78 -6.26 4.69
N PHE A 60 7.03 -5.82 4.51
CA PHE A 60 7.33 -4.56 3.84
C PHE A 60 6.96 -4.59 2.35
N SER A 61 7.14 -5.72 1.69
CA SER A 61 6.62 -5.91 0.33
C SER A 61 5.10 -5.65 0.27
N ASN A 62 4.33 -6.20 1.22
CA ASN A 62 2.89 -5.95 1.31
C ASN A 62 2.51 -4.52 1.66
N VAL A 63 3.27 -3.85 2.54
CA VAL A 63 3.10 -2.41 2.79
C VAL A 63 3.29 -1.63 1.48
N ARG A 64 4.35 -1.91 0.71
CA ARG A 64 4.60 -1.27 -0.58
C ARG A 64 3.44 -1.49 -1.54
N TYR A 65 2.95 -2.72 -1.70
CA TYR A 65 1.76 -2.97 -2.54
C TYR A 65 0.51 -2.21 -2.07
N ALA A 66 0.28 -2.11 -0.77
CA ALA A 66 -0.83 -1.34 -0.22
C ALA A 66 -0.70 0.16 -0.55
N LEU A 67 0.51 0.72 -0.42
CA LEU A 67 0.82 2.09 -0.81
C LEU A 67 0.61 2.31 -2.32
N SER A 68 1.10 1.41 -3.19
CA SER A 68 0.91 1.52 -4.64
C SER A 68 -0.55 1.69 -5.00
N ARG A 69 -1.43 0.88 -4.39
CA ARG A 69 -2.87 0.93 -4.64
C ARG A 69 -3.51 2.23 -4.17
N ILE A 70 -3.12 2.72 -3.00
CA ILE A 70 -3.64 4.00 -2.49
C ILE A 70 -3.19 5.12 -3.43
N PHE A 71 -1.93 5.13 -3.81
CA PHE A 71 -1.33 6.13 -4.67
C PHE A 71 -1.92 6.11 -6.09
N GLN A 72 -2.15 4.94 -6.68
CA GLN A 72 -2.87 4.79 -7.95
C GLN A 72 -4.28 5.38 -7.88
N LYS A 73 -5.03 5.15 -6.78
CA LYS A 73 -6.36 5.75 -6.59
C LYS A 73 -6.32 7.27 -6.54
N ILE A 74 -5.24 7.83 -5.98
CA ILE A 74 -5.02 9.28 -5.84
C ILE A 74 -4.71 9.90 -7.20
N VAL A 75 -3.71 9.37 -7.91
CA VAL A 75 -3.25 9.91 -9.19
C VAL A 75 -4.32 9.77 -10.27
N ASN A 76 -5.01 8.64 -10.33
CA ASN A 76 -6.06 8.43 -11.32
C ASN A 76 -7.40 9.12 -10.96
N GLY A 77 -7.44 9.90 -9.87
CA GLY A 77 -8.62 10.67 -9.47
C GLY A 77 -9.80 9.82 -8.97
N ARG A 78 -9.63 8.50 -8.84
CA ARG A 78 -10.65 7.54 -8.39
C ARG A 78 -10.72 7.41 -6.87
N PHE A 79 -10.41 8.50 -6.16
CA PHE A 79 -10.51 8.54 -4.69
C PHE A 79 -11.99 8.62 -4.27
N GLY A 80 -12.59 7.46 -4.02
CA GLY A 80 -14.01 7.33 -3.64
C GLY A 80 -14.89 6.58 -4.67
N SER A 81 -14.42 6.33 -5.89
CA SER A 81 -15.05 5.34 -6.77
C SER A 81 -14.33 4.00 -6.61
N ARG A 82 -14.98 3.09 -5.88
CA ARG A 82 -14.62 1.67 -5.92
C ARG A 82 -14.61 1.25 -7.39
N LEU A 83 -13.46 0.81 -7.90
CA LEU A 83 -13.25 0.15 -9.20
C LEU A 83 -14.54 0.03 -10.03
N TYR A 84 -14.88 1.09 -10.74
CA TYR A 84 -15.84 1.04 -11.84
C TYR A 84 -15.01 1.10 -13.12
N ASP A 85 -15.21 0.07 -13.94
CA ASP A 85 -15.04 0.00 -15.39
C ASP A 85 -13.74 0.55 -15.98
N ASP A 86 -12.66 -0.23 -15.86
CA ASP A 86 -11.71 -0.26 -16.97
C ASP A 86 -11.12 -1.67 -17.11
N GLU A 87 -11.85 -2.51 -17.83
CA GLU A 87 -11.40 -3.81 -18.35
C GLU A 87 -10.24 -3.70 -19.36
N LYS A 88 -9.50 -2.57 -19.40
CA LYS A 88 -8.49 -2.27 -20.43
C LYS A 88 -7.12 -1.85 -19.92
N PHE A 89 -6.88 -1.82 -18.61
CA PHE A 89 -5.75 -1.04 -18.07
C PHE A 89 -4.52 -1.79 -17.53
N TYR A 90 -4.44 -3.11 -17.65
CA TYR A 90 -3.19 -3.85 -17.43
C TYR A 90 -2.89 -4.75 -18.63
N ASP A 91 -2.33 -4.13 -19.65
CA ASP A 91 -1.64 -4.78 -20.75
C ASP A 91 -0.39 -3.96 -21.07
N ARG A 92 0.73 -4.29 -20.41
CA ARG A 92 2.10 -4.19 -20.93
C ARG A 92 3.13 -4.56 -19.85
N LYS A 93 3.90 -5.61 -20.18
CA LYS A 93 5.18 -6.07 -19.59
C LYS A 93 5.11 -7.02 -18.39
N ALA A 94 4.72 -8.26 -18.69
CA ALA A 94 5.38 -9.46 -18.17
C ALA A 94 5.29 -10.60 -19.19
N ILE A 95 5.81 -10.37 -20.40
CA ILE A 95 6.30 -11.44 -21.27
C ILE A 95 7.72 -11.72 -20.78
N LEU A 96 7.85 -12.46 -19.68
CA LEU A 96 9.10 -13.10 -19.28
C LEU A 96 8.91 -14.59 -19.53
N ASN A 97 9.47 -15.02 -20.67
CA ASN A 97 9.87 -16.37 -21.04
C ASN A 97 8.90 -17.52 -20.70
N GLY A 98 8.11 -17.89 -21.72
CA GLY A 98 7.76 -19.27 -22.10
C GLY A 98 7.58 -20.34 -21.03
N ASN A 99 6.34 -20.83 -20.94
CA ASN A 99 5.91 -22.12 -20.37
C ASN A 99 5.91 -22.23 -18.83
N LEU A 100 5.35 -21.26 -18.12
CA LEU A 100 4.78 -21.59 -16.81
C LEU A 100 3.48 -22.40 -17.05
N PRO A 101 3.33 -23.58 -16.43
CA PRO A 101 2.09 -24.35 -16.53
C PRO A 101 0.92 -23.53 -15.99
N GLU A 102 -0.26 -23.66 -16.61
CA GLU A 102 -1.47 -23.04 -16.09
C GLU A 102 -1.68 -23.44 -14.62
N PRO A 103 -1.93 -22.48 -13.72
CA PRO A 103 -2.08 -22.77 -12.30
C PRO A 103 -3.31 -23.67 -12.07
N SER A 104 -3.13 -24.69 -11.22
CA SER A 104 -4.21 -25.59 -10.84
C SER A 104 -5.36 -24.86 -10.13
N GLU A 105 -6.58 -25.42 -10.18
CA GLU A 105 -7.74 -24.87 -9.48
C GLU A 105 -7.48 -24.75 -7.96
N ASP A 106 -6.75 -25.69 -7.37
CA ASP A 106 -6.35 -25.64 -5.97
C ASP A 106 -5.41 -24.46 -5.67
N ALA A 107 -4.46 -24.18 -6.57
CA ALA A 107 -3.58 -23.02 -6.44
C ALA A 107 -4.37 -21.70 -6.56
N ILE A 108 -5.34 -21.64 -7.47
CA ILE A 108 -6.25 -20.50 -7.63
C ILE A 108 -7.07 -20.29 -6.35
N ASN A 109 -7.68 -21.35 -5.82
CA ASN A 109 -8.48 -21.31 -4.60
C ASN A 109 -7.64 -20.87 -3.38
N ALA A 110 -6.43 -21.41 -3.22
CA ALA A 110 -5.50 -20.98 -2.18
C ALA A 110 -5.06 -19.53 -2.34
N GLY A 111 -4.87 -19.07 -3.58
CA GLY A 111 -4.59 -17.68 -3.92
C GLY A 111 -5.74 -16.74 -3.56
N ILE A 112 -6.99 -17.12 -3.84
CA ILE A 112 -8.20 -16.37 -3.46
C ILE A 112 -8.29 -16.23 -1.94
N VAL A 113 -8.13 -17.32 -1.19
CA VAL A 113 -8.18 -17.30 0.28
C VAL A 113 -7.04 -16.44 0.83
N THR A 114 -5.83 -16.55 0.26
CA THR A 114 -4.71 -15.68 0.61
C THR A 114 -5.04 -14.20 0.39
N ALA A 115 -5.57 -13.86 -0.79
CA ALA A 115 -5.93 -12.49 -1.12
C ALA A 115 -7.00 -11.96 -0.16
N PHE A 116 -7.95 -12.80 0.26
CA PHE A 116 -8.94 -12.43 1.26
C PHE A 116 -8.36 -12.27 2.66
N ASN A 117 -7.39 -13.11 3.06
CA ASN A 117 -6.73 -13.01 4.36
C ASN A 117 -6.10 -11.62 4.59
N SER A 118 -5.56 -11.00 3.54
CA SER A 118 -5.01 -9.63 3.65
C SER A 118 -6.10 -8.55 3.83
N LEU A 119 -7.37 -8.90 3.71
CA LEU A 119 -8.52 -8.03 3.91
C LEU A 119 -9.24 -8.31 5.22
N LEU A 120 -8.79 -9.27 6.03
CA LEU A 120 -9.49 -9.68 7.25
C LEU A 120 -9.78 -8.52 8.20
N SER A 121 -8.88 -7.52 8.28
CA SER A 121 -9.09 -6.31 9.10
C SER A 121 -10.30 -5.47 8.68
N HIS A 122 -10.87 -5.72 7.49
CA HIS A 122 -12.07 -5.06 6.98
C HIS A 122 -13.34 -5.89 7.11
N PHE A 123 -13.24 -7.12 7.63
CA PHE A 123 -14.36 -8.05 7.73
C PHE A 123 -14.47 -8.62 9.14
N HIS A 124 -15.69 -8.93 9.56
CA HIS A 124 -15.93 -9.76 10.73
C HIS A 124 -16.83 -10.92 10.32
N TRP A 125 -16.76 -12.02 11.06
CA TRP A 125 -17.70 -13.12 10.90
C TRP A 125 -19.03 -12.79 11.58
N ASP A 126 -20.13 -12.87 10.83
CA ASP A 126 -21.47 -12.73 11.36
C ASP A 126 -22.10 -14.12 11.54
N GLU A 127 -22.36 -14.53 12.79
CA GLU A 127 -22.99 -15.82 13.09
C GLU A 127 -24.49 -15.86 12.72
N SER A 128 -25.13 -14.69 12.61
CA SER A 128 -26.55 -14.59 12.25
C SER A 128 -26.78 -14.76 10.74
N ILE A 129 -25.79 -14.39 9.93
CA ILE A 129 -25.73 -14.61 8.49
C ILE A 129 -24.38 -15.29 8.22
N PRO A 130 -24.29 -16.64 8.33
CA PRO A 130 -23.02 -17.36 8.41
C PRO A 130 -22.12 -17.01 7.23
N GLY A 131 -21.18 -16.08 7.47
CA GLY A 131 -20.40 -15.45 6.43
C GLY A 131 -19.65 -14.20 6.90
N TRP A 132 -18.74 -13.76 6.04
CA TRP A 132 -17.92 -12.58 6.26
C TRP A 132 -18.67 -11.30 5.89
N VAL A 133 -18.88 -10.42 6.86
CA VAL A 133 -19.52 -9.12 6.68
C VAL A 133 -18.50 -8.00 6.82
N ALA A 134 -18.45 -7.11 5.84
CA ALA A 134 -17.55 -5.97 5.89
C ALA A 134 -17.91 -5.05 7.06
N LEU A 135 -16.89 -4.63 7.80
CA LEU A 135 -17.05 -3.65 8.87
C LEU A 135 -17.60 -2.33 8.29
N PRO A 136 -18.52 -1.65 8.99
CA PRO A 136 -19.01 -0.34 8.56
C PRO A 136 -17.84 0.64 8.41
N ASN A 137 -17.92 1.55 7.43
CA ASN A 137 -16.82 2.44 7.00
C ASN A 137 -16.11 3.23 8.12
N ASN A 138 -16.73 3.38 9.29
CA ASN A 138 -16.19 4.11 10.43
C ASN A 138 -15.24 3.27 11.31
N ALA A 139 -15.11 1.97 11.05
CA ALA A 139 -14.21 1.06 11.75
C ALA A 139 -12.85 0.89 11.05
N VAL A 140 -12.67 1.44 9.84
CA VAL A 140 -11.34 1.51 9.24
C VAL A 140 -10.55 2.54 10.03
N LYS A 141 -9.47 2.10 10.69
CA LYS A 141 -8.64 2.90 11.59
C LYS A 141 -7.97 4.03 10.79
N GLU A 142 -8.65 5.16 10.62
CA GLU A 142 -8.11 6.35 9.96
C GLU A 142 -7.11 7.03 10.91
N TYR A 143 -5.82 6.84 10.67
CA TYR A 143 -4.75 7.59 11.34
C TYR A 143 -4.50 8.96 10.66
N GLY A 144 -5.47 9.47 9.91
CA GLY A 144 -5.38 10.73 9.17
C GLY A 144 -4.70 10.63 7.79
N PHE A 145 -4.04 9.51 7.49
CA PHE A 145 -3.34 9.28 6.22
C PHE A 145 -4.27 9.39 5.01
N GLU A 146 -5.34 8.58 4.98
CA GLU A 146 -6.31 8.56 3.88
C GLU A 146 -7.04 9.90 3.72
N LYS A 147 -7.30 10.60 4.84
CA LYS A 147 -7.94 11.92 4.84
C LYS A 147 -7.06 12.95 4.13
N ILE A 148 -5.79 13.05 4.50
CA ILE A 148 -4.83 13.99 3.88
C ILE A 148 -4.69 13.69 2.38
N LEU A 149 -4.62 12.41 2.02
CA LEU A 149 -4.52 11.99 0.63
C LEU A 149 -5.78 12.27 -0.20
N LYS A 150 -6.97 12.15 0.42
CA LYS A 150 -8.24 12.49 -0.21
C LYS A 150 -8.35 13.98 -0.52
N GLU A 151 -8.03 14.81 0.47
CA GLU A 151 -8.07 16.28 0.38
C GLU A 151 -7.00 16.79 -0.59
N GLY A 152 -5.81 16.19 -0.51
CA GLY A 152 -4.63 16.53 -1.31
C GLY A 152 -4.47 15.74 -2.60
N LYS A 153 -5.53 15.14 -3.15
CA LYS A 153 -5.41 14.43 -4.43
C LYS A 153 -5.01 15.38 -5.57
N PRO A 154 -4.13 14.95 -6.51
CA PRO A 154 -3.79 15.74 -7.68
C PRO A 154 -5.02 15.87 -8.59
N VAL A 155 -5.29 17.09 -9.06
CA VAL A 155 -6.39 17.43 -9.95
C VAL A 155 -5.90 17.88 -11.33
N THR A 156 -4.64 18.32 -11.45
CA THR A 156 -4.03 18.72 -12.72
C THR A 156 -2.93 17.74 -13.16
N ASP A 157 -2.63 17.69 -14.45
CA ASP A 157 -1.52 16.89 -14.97
C ASP A 157 -0.16 17.38 -14.41
N SER A 158 -0.02 18.68 -14.20
CA SER A 158 1.15 19.28 -13.55
C SER A 158 1.35 18.77 -12.12
N GLU A 159 0.28 18.68 -11.31
CA GLU A 159 0.34 18.10 -9.96
C GLU A 159 0.69 16.61 -10.01
N ARG A 160 0.13 15.85 -10.95
CA ARG A 160 0.48 14.41 -11.12
C ARG A 160 1.95 14.24 -11.48
N GLU A 161 2.44 15.03 -12.44
CA GLU A 161 3.84 15.02 -12.86
C GLU A 161 4.77 15.41 -11.71
N PHE A 162 4.42 16.45 -10.94
CA PHE A 162 5.18 16.89 -9.79
C PHE A 162 5.26 15.81 -8.71
N LEU A 163 4.12 15.21 -8.33
CA LEU A 163 4.08 14.12 -7.36
C LEU A 163 4.95 12.96 -7.82
N SER A 164 4.81 12.53 -9.07
CA SER A 164 5.64 11.45 -9.64
C SER A 164 7.13 11.77 -9.58
N LYS A 165 7.55 12.97 -9.98
CA LYS A 165 8.95 13.40 -9.91
C LYS A 165 9.48 13.37 -8.47
N VAL A 166 8.69 13.86 -7.51
CA VAL A 166 9.08 13.84 -6.09
C VAL A 166 9.26 12.42 -5.59
N LEU A 167 8.30 11.53 -5.85
CA LEU A 167 8.39 10.14 -5.37
C LEU A 167 9.56 9.37 -6.00
N LEU A 168 9.85 9.64 -7.28
CA LEU A 168 11.02 9.11 -7.97
C LEU A 168 12.33 9.64 -7.39
N LEU A 169 12.40 10.94 -7.11
CA LEU A 169 13.59 11.58 -6.54
C LEU A 169 13.87 11.06 -5.13
N VAL A 170 12.82 10.86 -4.32
CA VAL A 170 12.95 10.31 -2.97
C VAL A 170 13.41 8.86 -3.01
N ALA A 171 12.74 8.00 -3.79
CA ALA A 171 13.13 6.60 -3.90
C ALA A 171 14.54 6.40 -4.50
N GLY A 172 15.02 7.34 -5.32
CA GLY A 172 16.35 7.30 -5.93
C GLY A 172 17.43 8.05 -5.14
N ALA A 173 17.12 8.64 -3.99
CA ALA A 173 18.04 9.52 -3.26
C ALA A 173 19.29 8.80 -2.73
N ASP A 174 19.18 7.48 -2.51
CA ASP A 174 20.27 6.64 -2.07
C ASP A 174 21.27 6.28 -3.19
N GLY A 175 20.92 6.59 -4.45
CA GLY A 175 21.69 6.28 -5.66
C GLY A 175 21.37 4.90 -6.25
N THR A 176 20.47 4.14 -5.64
CA THR A 176 20.10 2.78 -6.04
C THR A 176 18.61 2.55 -5.94
N LEU A 177 17.89 2.77 -7.04
CA LEU A 177 16.49 2.36 -7.13
C LEU A 177 16.41 0.82 -7.19
N LYS A 178 16.00 0.18 -6.10
CA LYS A 178 15.86 -1.29 -6.03
C LYS A 178 14.81 -1.74 -7.04
N GLU A 179 14.92 -2.97 -7.57
CA GLU A 179 13.95 -3.46 -8.57
C GLU A 179 12.50 -3.44 -8.06
N ILE A 180 12.30 -3.62 -6.75
CA ILE A 180 10.98 -3.56 -6.14
C ILE A 180 10.42 -2.14 -6.06
N GLU A 181 11.26 -1.13 -5.82
CA GLU A 181 10.89 0.29 -5.85
C GLU A 181 10.65 0.75 -7.29
N LYS A 182 11.46 0.24 -8.24
CA LYS A 182 11.22 0.40 -9.68
C LYS A 182 9.83 -0.09 -10.03
N LEU A 183 9.49 -1.35 -9.75
CA LEU A 183 8.18 -1.93 -10.05
C LEU A 183 7.04 -1.13 -9.39
N PHE A 184 7.22 -0.77 -8.12
CA PHE A 184 6.29 0.09 -7.37
C PHE A 184 6.06 1.45 -8.06
N LEU A 185 7.13 2.09 -8.54
CA LEU A 185 7.08 3.37 -9.25
C LEU A 185 6.57 3.23 -10.69
N PHE A 186 6.85 2.12 -11.38
CA PHE A 186 6.33 1.82 -12.72
C PHE A 186 4.82 1.71 -12.73
N ASP A 187 4.27 1.01 -11.74
CA ASP A 187 2.83 0.86 -11.55
C ASP A 187 2.14 2.18 -11.14
N PHE A 188 2.92 3.16 -10.66
CA PHE A 188 2.44 4.43 -10.14
C PHE A 188 2.53 5.61 -11.13
N VAL A 189 3.63 5.72 -11.89
CA VAL A 189 4.01 6.95 -12.62
C VAL A 189 3.49 7.05 -14.05
N PHE A 190 3.16 5.95 -14.73
CA PHE A 190 2.87 6.00 -16.18
C PHE A 190 1.38 6.25 -16.50
N PRO A 191 1.07 7.38 -17.17
CA PRO A 191 1.23 7.36 -18.63
C PRO A 191 2.03 8.55 -19.23
N VAL A 192 3.24 8.91 -18.76
CA VAL A 192 4.16 9.86 -19.47
C VAL A 192 5.63 9.63 -19.04
N PRO A 193 6.69 9.78 -19.89
CA PRO A 193 6.98 9.18 -21.18
C PRO A 193 8.14 8.13 -21.16
N LYS A 194 8.03 7.20 -22.12
CA LYS A 194 8.97 6.28 -22.84
C LYS A 194 10.33 5.76 -22.33
N ASP A 195 11.07 6.30 -21.36
CA ASP A 195 12.32 5.65 -20.91
C ASP A 195 12.72 5.98 -19.46
N ILE A 196 13.11 4.95 -18.71
CA ILE A 196 13.46 4.99 -17.27
C ILE A 196 14.75 5.77 -17.07
N ASN A 197 15.65 5.67 -18.03
CA ASN A 197 16.96 6.30 -17.96
C ASN A 197 16.85 7.83 -18.03
N ASP A 198 15.82 8.37 -18.70
CA ASP A 198 15.55 9.81 -18.73
C ASP A 198 15.06 10.33 -17.37
N ILE A 199 14.46 9.45 -16.57
CA ILE A 199 13.92 9.73 -15.23
C ILE A 199 15.01 9.61 -14.15
N MET A 200 15.93 8.65 -14.26
CA MET A 200 17.08 8.56 -13.36
C MET A 200 18.08 9.72 -13.54
N ILE A 201 17.96 10.50 -14.61
CA ILE A 201 18.67 11.77 -14.84
C ILE A 201 17.87 12.97 -14.28
N LEU A 202 16.78 12.76 -13.55
CA LEU A 202 16.11 13.83 -12.80
C LEU A 202 17.10 14.35 -11.75
N GLY A 203 17.82 15.40 -12.13
CA GLY A 203 18.47 16.30 -11.17
C GLY A 203 17.42 16.98 -10.29
N GLU A 204 17.74 18.16 -9.77
CA GLU A 204 16.78 18.89 -8.94
C GLU A 204 15.50 19.24 -9.70
N ILE A 205 14.35 19.10 -9.03
CA ILE A 205 13.08 19.62 -9.53
C ILE A 205 13.23 21.15 -9.71
N PRO A 206 12.88 21.71 -10.88
CA PRO A 206 13.01 23.14 -11.12
C PRO A 206 12.18 23.98 -10.13
N GLU A 207 12.72 25.11 -9.66
CA GLU A 207 12.03 25.98 -8.68
C GLU A 207 10.64 26.42 -9.14
N LYS A 208 10.47 26.64 -10.45
CA LYS A 208 9.18 27.00 -11.05
C LYS A 208 8.08 25.96 -10.77
N ASP A 209 8.43 24.69 -10.70
CA ASP A 209 7.47 23.59 -10.52
C ASP A 209 6.91 23.63 -9.09
N TYR A 210 7.71 24.04 -8.09
CA TYR A 210 7.25 24.27 -6.72
C TYR A 210 6.33 25.49 -6.62
N THR A 211 6.66 26.58 -7.32
CA THR A 211 5.87 27.83 -7.27
C THR A 211 4.50 27.70 -7.94
N ASN A 212 4.35 26.78 -8.91
CA ASN A 212 3.10 26.54 -9.61
C ASN A 212 2.07 25.75 -8.77
N LEU A 213 2.45 25.27 -7.59
CA LEU A 213 1.56 24.54 -6.69
C LEU A 213 0.86 25.49 -5.73
N GLU A 214 -0.43 25.73 -5.97
CA GLU A 214 -1.25 26.62 -5.14
C GLU A 214 -1.90 25.89 -3.96
N ARG A 215 -2.32 24.64 -4.15
CA ARG A 215 -3.13 23.89 -3.17
C ARG A 215 -2.27 23.33 -2.05
N PHE A 216 -2.45 23.86 -0.83
CA PHE A 216 -1.71 23.42 0.34
C PHE A 216 -1.97 21.95 0.72
N GLU A 217 -3.19 21.48 0.53
CA GLU A 217 -3.59 20.09 0.76
C GLU A 217 -2.81 19.13 -0.13
N PHE A 218 -2.60 19.50 -1.41
CA PHE A 218 -1.78 18.70 -2.32
C PHE A 218 -0.32 18.66 -1.87
N LYS A 219 0.25 19.78 -1.39
CA LYS A 219 1.61 19.81 -0.83
C LYS A 219 1.77 18.87 0.37
N LYS A 220 0.79 18.85 1.28
CA LYS A 220 0.76 17.88 2.40
C LYS A 220 0.74 16.44 1.89
N ALA A 221 -0.07 16.14 0.89
CA ALA A 221 -0.13 14.79 0.31
C ALA A 221 1.20 14.38 -0.33
N VAL A 222 1.89 15.30 -1.03
CA VAL A 222 3.23 15.04 -1.59
C VAL A 222 4.21 14.62 -0.49
N ILE A 223 4.32 15.41 0.58
CA ILE A 223 5.23 15.11 1.70
C ILE A 223 4.83 13.82 2.41
N LEU A 224 3.54 13.60 2.64
CA LEU A 224 3.03 12.39 3.26
C LEU A 224 3.38 11.13 2.45
N CYS A 225 3.16 11.17 1.13
CA CYS A 225 3.51 10.07 0.22
C CYS A 225 5.03 9.82 0.20
N SER A 226 5.82 10.89 0.23
CA SER A 226 7.28 10.81 0.22
C SER A 226 7.81 10.08 1.46
N TRP A 227 7.32 10.47 2.64
CA TRP A 227 7.64 9.75 3.88
C TRP A 227 7.18 8.30 3.85
N ALA A 228 5.97 8.04 3.36
CA ALA A 228 5.46 6.67 3.31
C ALA A 228 6.33 5.75 2.45
N ILE A 229 6.88 6.24 1.33
CA ILE A 229 7.83 5.48 0.49
C ILE A 229 9.12 5.23 1.26
N ALA A 230 9.78 6.28 1.75
CA ALA A 230 11.08 6.17 2.42
C ALA A 230 11.00 5.24 3.65
N LEU A 231 9.89 5.30 4.40
CA LEU A 231 9.68 4.43 5.56
C LEU A 231 9.43 2.95 5.21
N THR A 232 9.23 2.60 3.93
CA THR A 232 9.11 1.20 3.51
C THR A 232 10.44 0.50 3.29
N ASP A 233 11.56 1.24 3.26
CA ASP A 233 12.87 0.68 2.92
C ASP A 233 13.66 0.10 4.10
N ARG A 234 13.01 -0.06 5.26
CA ARG A 234 13.51 -0.66 6.52
C ARG A 234 14.70 0.07 7.15
N GLU A 235 15.45 0.82 6.37
CA GLU A 235 16.48 1.74 6.82
C GLU A 235 16.20 3.07 6.13
N LEU A 236 15.61 4.01 6.87
CA LEU A 236 15.43 5.35 6.36
C LEU A 236 16.82 5.97 6.14
N ASP A 237 17.20 6.20 4.88
CA ASP A 237 18.47 6.83 4.58
C ASP A 237 18.39 8.31 4.96
N ARG A 238 19.43 8.82 5.63
CA ARG A 238 19.49 10.23 6.02
C ARG A 238 19.30 11.17 4.82
N ARG A 239 19.77 10.78 3.63
CA ARG A 239 19.61 11.53 2.38
C ARG A 239 18.16 11.65 1.95
N GLU A 240 17.36 10.59 2.12
CA GLU A 240 15.92 10.62 1.85
C GLU A 240 15.22 11.57 2.81
N ALA A 241 15.52 11.45 4.10
CA ALA A 241 14.94 12.33 5.13
C ALA A 241 15.30 13.80 4.88
N ASP A 242 16.58 14.10 4.66
CA ASP A 242 17.07 15.46 4.38
C ASP A 242 16.43 16.01 3.08
N LEU A 243 16.26 15.17 2.06
CA LEU A 243 15.59 15.52 0.81
C LEU A 243 14.11 15.84 1.04
N ILE A 244 13.36 15.00 1.77
CA ILE A 244 11.93 15.22 2.05
C ILE A 244 11.73 16.52 2.83
N VAL A 245 12.57 16.78 3.83
CA VAL A 245 12.56 18.04 4.60
C VAL A 245 12.88 19.23 3.69
N GLY A 246 13.89 19.10 2.82
CA GLY A 246 14.22 20.12 1.82
C GLY A 246 13.07 20.43 0.85
N ILE A 247 12.37 19.40 0.37
CA ILE A 247 11.16 19.54 -0.46
C ILE A 247 10.06 20.26 0.33
N GLY A 248 9.85 19.91 1.61
CA GLY A 248 8.90 20.59 2.50
C GLY A 248 9.19 22.09 2.61
N SER A 249 10.45 22.46 2.81
CA SER A 249 10.89 23.87 2.83
C SER A 249 10.62 24.58 1.50
N LYS A 250 10.95 23.97 0.35
CA LYS A 250 10.66 24.53 -0.99
C LYS A 250 9.14 24.68 -1.23
N LEU A 251 8.34 23.79 -0.66
CA LEU A 251 6.87 23.87 -0.66
C LEU A 251 6.30 24.90 0.33
N LYS A 252 7.15 25.60 1.08
CA LYS A 252 6.80 26.59 2.12
C LYS A 252 6.02 25.97 3.28
N MET A 253 6.37 24.75 3.66
CA MET A 253 5.82 24.06 4.83
C MET A 253 6.74 24.23 6.03
N ASP A 254 6.15 24.38 7.20
CA ASP A 254 6.88 24.39 8.46
C ASP A 254 7.47 23.01 8.76
N GLU A 255 8.67 22.97 9.35
CA GLU A 255 9.38 21.73 9.66
C GLU A 255 8.59 20.83 10.62
N LEU A 256 7.89 21.40 11.61
CA LEU A 256 7.05 20.63 12.52
C LEU A 256 5.92 19.93 11.77
N LEU A 257 5.32 20.60 10.79
CA LEU A 257 4.29 20.00 9.95
C LEU A 257 4.86 18.86 9.08
N VAL A 258 6.07 19.02 8.54
CA VAL A 258 6.73 17.95 7.78
C VAL A 258 6.97 16.72 8.66
N MET A 259 7.38 16.93 9.91
CA MET A 259 7.59 15.85 10.88
C MET A 259 6.27 15.22 11.37
N ASP A 260 5.21 15.99 11.53
CA ASP A 260 3.87 15.46 11.84
C ASP A 260 3.35 14.57 10.71
N LEU A 261 3.65 14.92 9.45
CA LEU A 261 3.35 14.07 8.29
C LEU A 261 4.21 12.80 8.26
N CYS A 262 5.47 12.86 8.71
CA CYS A 262 6.29 11.66 8.93
C CYS A 262 5.64 10.74 9.98
N GLU A 263 5.22 11.28 11.12
CA GLU A 263 4.54 10.49 12.17
C GLU A 263 3.25 9.87 11.63
N THR A 264 2.48 10.61 10.81
CA THR A 264 1.25 10.13 10.17
C THR A 264 1.53 8.98 9.18
N ALA A 265 2.57 9.12 8.35
CA ALA A 265 3.01 8.06 7.44
C ALA A 265 3.48 6.82 8.22
N GLY A 266 4.25 7.00 9.28
CA GLY A 266 4.72 5.92 10.16
C GLY A 266 3.58 5.14 10.80
N LYS A 267 2.53 5.82 11.29
CA LYS A 267 1.32 5.16 11.83
C LYS A 267 0.66 4.28 10.77
N PHE A 268 0.51 4.80 9.55
CA PHE A 268 -0.08 4.05 8.45
C PHE A 268 0.75 2.81 8.09
N VAL A 269 2.07 2.96 7.95
CA VAL A 269 2.97 1.84 7.64
C VAL A 269 2.93 0.78 8.75
N LEU A 270 2.91 1.19 10.02
CA LEU A 270 2.81 0.27 11.16
C LEU A 270 1.50 -0.53 11.13
N VAL A 271 0.38 0.10 10.80
CA VAL A 271 -0.92 -0.59 10.68
C VAL A 271 -0.88 -1.62 9.56
N LYS A 272 -0.36 -1.25 8.38
CA LYS A 272 -0.24 -2.19 7.26
C LYS A 272 0.72 -3.35 7.56
N TYR A 273 1.77 -3.08 8.32
CA TYR A 273 2.67 -4.10 8.82
C TYR A 273 1.98 -5.06 9.82
N LEU A 274 1.18 -4.53 10.75
CA LEU A 274 0.39 -5.31 11.71
C LEU A 274 -0.68 -6.18 11.02
N GLU A 275 -1.38 -5.64 10.02
CA GLU A 275 -2.35 -6.38 9.19
C GLU A 275 -1.69 -7.60 8.54
N HIS A 276 -0.49 -7.43 7.97
CA HIS A 276 0.25 -8.53 7.37
C HIS A 276 0.71 -9.59 8.39
N LEU A 277 1.31 -9.15 9.51
CA LEU A 277 1.77 -10.09 10.52
C LEU A 277 0.62 -10.90 11.10
N SER A 278 -0.53 -10.27 11.36
CA SER A 278 -1.70 -10.93 11.93
C SER A 278 -2.34 -11.95 10.97
N ALA A 279 -2.15 -11.78 9.66
CA ALA A 279 -2.56 -12.79 8.68
C ALA A 279 -1.65 -14.04 8.69
N SER A 280 -0.42 -13.94 9.22
CA SER A 280 0.60 -15.00 9.11
C SER A 280 1.04 -15.58 10.48
N ILE A 281 0.79 -14.86 11.57
CA ILE A 281 1.21 -15.21 12.93
C ILE A 281 -0.06 -15.18 13.81
N SER A 282 -0.30 -16.21 14.60
CA SER A 282 -1.43 -16.27 15.54
C SER A 282 -1.10 -15.77 16.95
N ASP A 283 0.19 -15.66 17.29
CA ASP A 283 0.66 -15.18 18.59
C ASP A 283 0.74 -13.64 18.63
N GLU A 284 -0.23 -13.03 19.29
CA GLU A 284 -0.34 -11.59 19.51
C GLU A 284 0.89 -10.98 20.22
N THR A 285 1.50 -11.71 21.17
CA THR A 285 2.68 -11.23 21.90
C THR A 285 3.86 -11.10 20.95
N ARG A 286 4.01 -12.08 20.05
CA ARG A 286 5.04 -12.08 19.02
C ARG A 286 4.81 -10.96 17.99
N ILE A 287 3.56 -10.73 17.57
CA ILE A 287 3.23 -9.63 16.65
C ILE A 287 3.55 -8.28 17.30
N THR A 288 3.11 -8.08 18.54
CA THR A 288 3.34 -6.86 19.31
C THR A 288 4.83 -6.56 19.47
N THR A 289 5.64 -7.59 19.75
CA THR A 289 7.10 -7.42 19.87
C THR A 289 7.71 -6.94 18.55
N LYS A 290 7.39 -7.60 17.43
CA LYS A 290 7.85 -7.19 16.11
C LYS A 290 7.38 -5.79 15.72
N ALA A 291 6.14 -5.44 16.05
CA ALA A 291 5.58 -4.13 15.77
C ALA A 291 6.29 -3.01 16.53
N ARG A 292 6.69 -3.24 17.79
CA ARG A 292 7.50 -2.28 18.57
C ARG A 292 8.89 -2.08 17.98
N ASP A 293 9.53 -3.14 17.48
CA ASP A 293 10.84 -3.02 16.86
C ASP A 293 10.78 -2.25 15.54
N ILE A 294 9.77 -2.51 14.71
CA ILE A 294 9.53 -1.74 13.49
C ILE A 294 9.12 -0.29 13.79
N ALA A 295 8.34 -0.02 14.82
CA ALA A 295 7.92 1.34 15.15
C ALA A 295 9.10 2.30 15.40
N LYS A 296 10.22 1.79 15.92
CA LYS A 296 11.46 2.57 16.09
C LYS A 296 12.06 2.98 14.75
N ILE A 297 12.03 2.08 13.77
CA ILE A 297 12.48 2.34 12.40
C ILE A 297 11.56 3.38 11.74
N LEU A 298 10.25 3.30 12.02
CA LEU A 298 9.24 4.23 11.50
C LEU A 298 9.24 5.59 12.18
N LEU A 299 10.25 5.90 13.01
CA LEU A 299 10.40 7.14 13.77
C LEU A 299 9.19 7.48 14.65
N LEU A 300 8.43 6.47 15.08
CA LEU A 300 7.31 6.67 15.98
C LEU A 300 7.81 6.74 17.42
N LYS A 301 7.29 7.71 18.17
CA LYS A 301 7.48 7.77 19.63
C LYS A 301 6.85 6.53 20.26
N ASP A 302 7.48 5.98 21.30
CA ASP A 302 7.02 4.76 21.99
C ASP A 302 5.53 4.82 22.37
N LYS A 303 5.09 5.96 22.92
CA LYS A 303 3.69 6.18 23.28
C LYS A 303 2.76 6.09 22.06
N THR A 304 3.13 6.74 20.95
CA THR A 304 2.35 6.72 19.71
C THR A 304 2.29 5.31 19.12
N ALA A 305 3.41 4.60 19.11
CA ALA A 305 3.48 3.22 18.62
C ALA A 305 2.58 2.29 19.45
N GLU A 306 2.65 2.41 20.78
CA GLU A 306 1.82 1.62 21.69
C GLU A 306 0.33 1.95 21.52
N GLU A 307 -0.04 3.22 21.34
CA GLU A 307 -1.41 3.61 21.02
C GLU A 307 -1.90 3.00 19.70
N VAL A 308 -1.06 2.93 18.67
CA VAL A 308 -1.39 2.28 17.39
C VAL A 308 -1.62 0.78 17.59
N ILE A 309 -0.70 0.10 18.27
CA ILE A 309 -0.76 -1.35 18.51
C ILE A 309 -1.97 -1.72 19.38
N GLN A 310 -2.21 -1.01 20.47
CA GLN A 310 -3.36 -1.24 21.34
C GLN A 310 -4.67 -1.02 20.60
N LYS A 311 -4.79 0.08 19.84
CA LYS A 311 -5.95 0.30 18.97
C LYS A 311 -6.09 -0.80 17.92
N PHE A 312 -4.99 -1.37 17.44
CA PHE A 312 -5.04 -2.46 16.45
C PHE A 312 -5.70 -3.72 17.02
N PHE A 313 -5.39 -4.12 18.26
CA PHE A 313 -5.90 -5.36 18.89
C PHE A 313 -7.15 -5.20 19.77
N ALA A 314 -7.56 -3.97 20.13
CA ALA A 314 -8.72 -3.73 20.99
C ALA A 314 -10.10 -4.00 20.34
N GLU A 315 -10.13 -4.44 19.07
CA GLU A 315 -11.34 -4.74 18.27
C GLU A 315 -11.20 -6.13 17.64
#